data_AF-A0A1A8GFI2-F1
#
_entry.id   AF-A0A1A8GFI2-F1
#
_cell.length_a   1.000
_cell.length_b   1.000
_cell.length_c   1.000
_cell.angle_alpha   90.00
_cell.angle_beta   90.00
_cell.angle_gamma   90.00
#
_symmetry.space_group_name_H-M   'P 1'
#
loop_
_entity.id
_entity.type
_entity.pdbx_description
1 polymer ?
#
loop_
_entity_poly.entity_id
_entity_poly.type
_entity_poly.pdbx_seq_one_letter_code
_entity_poly.pdbx_strand_id
1 'polypeptide(L)'
;MSRTEEVNKMTENVYKGILDQFNPSLKNFVTMGKHYERALTGVTVAAKGYFDALVKLGELASDSQGSKELGDTLFQMAEVHRQIQVQLEDVLKLFHSEMLAQLEQKLELDIKYLTSTLKKYQSERRSKSESIERCQSQLKKLRRKSQGSRHPNKYGDREMQFVELMSRRQGELDELVATGYKSALTEERRRYCF
;
A
#
# COMPACT_ATOMS: atom_id res chain seq x y z
N MET A 1 27.36 9.11 9.76
CA MET A 1 26.82 7.73 9.69
C MET A 1 27.45 7.03 8.50
N SER A 2 27.56 5.70 8.48
CA SER A 2 27.96 5.01 7.23
C SER A 2 26.80 5.06 6.23
N ARG A 3 27.10 5.04 4.92
CA ARG A 3 26.09 5.01 3.86
C ARG A 3 25.07 3.87 4.06
N THR A 4 25.53 2.70 4.51
CA THR A 4 24.69 1.54 4.83
C THR A 4 23.70 1.82 5.96
N GLU A 5 24.08 2.63 6.95
CA GLU A 5 23.17 3.00 8.04
C GLU A 5 22.12 4.03 7.59
N GLU A 6 22.50 4.95 6.71
CA GLU A 6 21.58 5.92 6.10
C GLU A 6 20.52 5.21 5.25
N VAL A 7 20.94 4.30 4.37
CA VAL A 7 20.01 3.53 3.53
C VAL A 7 19.11 2.65 4.39
N ASN A 8 19.63 2.03 5.46
CA ASN A 8 18.79 1.28 6.39
C ASN A 8 17.70 2.15 7.03
N LYS A 9 18.05 3.35 7.49
CA LYS A 9 17.08 4.30 8.05
C LYS A 9 16.03 4.68 7.02
N MET A 10 16.42 4.87 5.76
CA MET A 10 15.48 5.13 4.66
C MET A 10 14.53 3.94 4.43
N THR A 11 15.03 2.71 4.45
CA THR A 11 14.20 1.49 4.36
C THR A 11 13.16 1.43 5.48
N GLU A 12 13.56 1.62 6.73
CA GLU A 12 12.63 1.61 7.87
C GLU A 12 11.61 2.75 7.79
N ASN A 13 12.04 3.92 7.34
CA ASN A 13 11.16 5.08 7.18
C ASN A 13 10.08 4.84 6.11
N VAL A 14 10.38 4.14 5.02
CA VAL A 14 9.38 3.78 4.01
C VAL A 14 8.30 2.89 4.63
N TYR A 15 8.69 1.82 5.33
CA TYR A 15 7.71 0.94 6.00
C TYR A 15 6.87 1.66 7.05
N LYS A 16 7.49 2.54 7.86
CA LYS A 16 6.77 3.37 8.82
C LYS A 16 5.83 4.37 8.14
N GLY A 17 6.27 5.01 7.06
CA GLY A 17 5.43 5.91 6.27
C GLY A 17 4.17 5.20 5.75
N ILE A 18 4.31 3.96 5.28
CA ILE A 18 3.17 3.18 4.83
C ILE A 18 2.24 2.83 6.00
N LEU A 19 2.79 2.29 7.10
CA LEU A 19 2.00 1.81 8.23
C LEU A 19 1.31 2.94 9.01
N ASP A 20 2.04 4.03 9.25
CA ASP A 20 1.62 5.10 10.17
C ASP A 20 0.93 6.26 9.44
N GLN A 21 1.10 6.39 8.12
CA GLN A 21 0.51 7.48 7.33
C GLN A 21 -0.40 6.96 6.22
N PHE A 22 0.14 6.19 5.26
CA PHE A 22 -0.61 5.75 4.09
C PHE A 22 -1.85 4.91 4.49
N ASN A 23 -1.68 3.87 5.30
CA ASN A 23 -2.77 2.98 5.69
C ASN A 23 -3.89 3.71 6.47
N PRO A 24 -3.58 4.55 7.48
CA PRO A 24 -4.59 5.40 8.12
C PRO A 24 -5.30 6.36 7.15
N SER A 25 -4.56 7.01 6.25
CA SER A 25 -5.15 7.89 5.24
C SER A 25 -6.05 7.14 4.25
N LEU A 26 -5.63 5.96 3.79
CA LEU A 26 -6.42 5.10 2.92
C LEU A 26 -7.69 4.61 3.64
N LYS A 27 -7.62 4.24 4.91
CA LYS A 27 -8.79 3.88 5.72
C LYS A 27 -9.83 5.00 5.75
N ASN A 28 -9.36 6.24 5.98
CA ASN A 28 -10.22 7.41 5.95
C ASN A 28 -10.82 7.65 4.55
N PHE A 29 -10.00 7.51 3.49
CA PHE A 29 -10.46 7.61 2.11
C PHE A 29 -11.58 6.61 1.80
N VAL A 30 -11.42 5.33 2.18
CA VAL A 30 -12.46 4.29 2.02
C VAL A 30 -13.73 4.66 2.79
N THR A 31 -13.59 5.20 4.00
CA THR A 31 -14.75 5.64 4.81
C THR A 31 -15.50 6.79 4.11
N MET A 32 -14.77 7.77 3.56
CA MET A 32 -15.38 8.85 2.77
C MET A 32 -16.02 8.31 1.48
N GLY A 33 -15.39 7.33 0.83
CA GLY A 33 -15.97 6.62 -0.32
C GLY A 33 -17.30 5.97 0.01
N LYS A 34 -17.42 5.28 1.15
CA LYS A 34 -18.70 4.70 1.63
C LYS A 34 -19.75 5.76 1.97
N HIS A 35 -19.34 6.94 2.43
CA HIS A 35 -20.27 8.06 2.64
C HIS A 35 -20.79 8.59 1.31
N TYR A 36 -19.90 8.74 0.33
CA TYR A 36 -20.23 9.18 -1.01
C TYR A 36 -21.18 8.20 -1.71
N GLU A 37 -20.87 6.90 -1.67
CA GLU A 37 -21.73 5.83 -2.17
C GLU A 37 -23.15 5.91 -1.59
N ARG A 38 -23.27 6.03 -0.26
CA ARG A 38 -24.58 6.15 0.40
C ARG A 38 -25.36 7.37 -0.06
N ALA A 39 -24.70 8.51 -0.24
CA ALA A 39 -25.34 9.72 -0.74
C ALA A 39 -25.87 9.53 -2.17
N LEU A 40 -25.07 8.92 -3.05
CA LEU A 40 -25.49 8.64 -4.44
C LEU A 40 -26.64 7.64 -4.50
N THR A 41 -26.63 6.59 -3.67
CA THR A 41 -27.78 5.68 -3.54
C THR A 41 -29.04 6.41 -3.09
N GLY A 42 -28.92 7.39 -2.19
CA GLY A 42 -30.03 8.27 -1.81
C GLY A 42 -30.59 9.07 -2.99
N VAL A 43 -29.71 9.61 -3.83
CA VAL A 43 -30.10 10.32 -5.07
C VAL A 43 -30.86 9.39 -6.02
N THR A 44 -30.38 8.16 -6.21
CA THR A 44 -31.04 7.14 -7.03
C THR A 44 -32.49 6.88 -6.58
N VAL A 45 -32.71 6.73 -5.27
CA VAL A 45 -34.05 6.50 -4.71
C VAL A 45 -34.95 7.72 -4.92
N ALA A 46 -34.44 8.93 -4.68
CA ALA A 46 -35.20 10.16 -4.88
C ALA A 46 -35.55 10.39 -6.36
N ALA A 47 -34.61 10.12 -7.26
CA ALA A 47 -34.78 10.25 -8.70
C ALA A 47 -35.90 9.31 -9.21
N LYS A 48 -35.94 8.06 -8.73
CA LYS A 48 -37.02 7.13 -9.05
C LYS A 48 -38.39 7.70 -8.70
N GLY A 49 -38.57 8.20 -7.48
CA GLY A 49 -39.84 8.79 -7.05
C GLY A 49 -40.24 10.02 -7.89
N TYR A 50 -39.28 10.85 -8.29
CA TYR A 50 -39.52 11.99 -9.18
C TYR A 50 -39.97 11.55 -10.58
N PHE A 51 -39.32 10.54 -11.16
CA PHE A 51 -39.70 10.04 -12.50
C PHE A 51 -41.01 9.27 -12.48
N ASP A 52 -41.35 8.54 -11.41
CA ASP A 52 -42.65 7.91 -11.24
C ASP A 52 -43.78 8.98 -11.23
N ALA A 53 -43.54 10.11 -10.56
CA ALA A 53 -44.48 11.25 -10.60
C ALA A 53 -44.57 11.89 -11.99
N LEU A 54 -43.47 11.97 -12.73
CA LEU A 54 -43.45 12.46 -14.11
C LEU A 54 -44.28 11.56 -15.04
N VAL A 55 -44.15 10.23 -14.90
CA VAL A 55 -44.99 9.26 -15.63
C VAL A 55 -46.47 9.48 -15.29
N LYS A 56 -46.81 9.69 -14.01
CA LYS A 56 -48.20 9.98 -13.61
C LYS A 56 -48.75 11.23 -14.30
N LEU A 57 -47.95 12.28 -14.45
CA LEU A 57 -48.35 13.47 -15.22
C LEU A 57 -48.52 13.15 -16.71
N GLY A 58 -47.66 12.31 -17.28
CA GLY A 58 -47.79 11.80 -18.66
C GLY A 58 -49.11 11.07 -18.88
N GLU A 59 -49.55 10.23 -17.93
CA GLU A 59 -50.84 9.54 -17.98
C GLU A 59 -52.01 10.54 -18.01
N LEU A 60 -52.02 11.51 -17.10
CA LEU A 60 -53.07 12.54 -17.03
C LEU A 60 -53.14 13.39 -18.30
N ALA A 61 -51.98 13.74 -18.89
CA ALA A 61 -51.93 14.47 -20.16
C ALA A 61 -52.46 13.62 -21.32
N SER A 62 -52.12 12.33 -21.36
CA SER A 62 -52.58 11.37 -22.39
C SER A 62 -54.10 11.16 -22.36
N ASP A 63 -54.71 11.17 -21.17
CA ASP A 63 -56.16 11.05 -20.98
C ASP A 63 -56.91 12.37 -21.23
N SER A 64 -56.19 13.49 -21.33
CA SER A 64 -56.79 14.82 -21.50
C SER A 64 -57.38 15.02 -22.91
N GLN A 65 -58.31 15.97 -23.05
CA GLN A 65 -58.91 16.28 -24.36
C GLN A 65 -58.04 17.20 -25.23
N GLY A 66 -57.16 17.99 -24.63
CA GLY A 66 -56.40 19.05 -25.32
C GLY A 66 -54.89 18.87 -25.36
N SER A 67 -54.33 17.89 -24.63
CA SER A 67 -52.88 17.78 -24.40
C SER A 67 -52.33 16.37 -24.58
N LYS A 68 -53.00 15.52 -25.36
CA LYS A 68 -52.62 14.09 -25.51
C LYS A 68 -51.17 13.90 -25.97
N GLU A 69 -50.75 14.68 -26.96
CA GLU A 69 -49.38 14.68 -27.50
C GLU A 69 -48.30 15.06 -26.48
N LEU A 70 -48.65 15.81 -25.43
CA LEU A 70 -47.73 16.14 -24.34
C LEU A 70 -47.50 14.93 -23.42
N GLY A 71 -48.44 13.98 -23.35
CA GLY A 71 -48.28 12.73 -22.62
C GLY A 71 -47.09 11.92 -23.13
N ASP A 72 -47.01 11.70 -24.44
CA ASP A 72 -45.89 11.01 -25.10
C ASP A 72 -44.54 11.70 -24.82
N THR A 73 -44.53 13.04 -24.83
CA THR A 73 -43.32 13.82 -24.52
C THR A 73 -42.86 13.57 -23.07
N LEU A 74 -43.78 13.58 -22.10
CA LEU A 74 -43.46 13.33 -20.69
C LEU A 74 -42.97 11.90 -20.46
N PHE A 75 -43.55 10.91 -21.15
CA PHE A 75 -43.06 9.53 -21.11
C PHE A 75 -41.65 9.39 -21.68
N GLN A 76 -41.35 10.04 -22.80
CA GLN A 76 -40.00 10.05 -23.37
C GLN A 76 -38.99 10.69 -22.41
N MET A 77 -39.35 11.80 -21.74
CA MET A 77 -38.51 12.43 -20.73
C MET A 77 -38.22 11.47 -19.56
N ALA A 78 -39.25 10.78 -19.06
CA ALA A 78 -39.09 9.79 -17.98
C ALA A 78 -38.19 8.62 -18.41
N GLU A 79 -38.33 8.14 -19.65
CA GLU A 79 -37.54 7.02 -20.16
C GLU A 79 -36.06 7.39 -20.34
N VAL A 80 -35.75 8.58 -20.88
CA VAL A 80 -34.35 9.07 -20.97
C VAL A 80 -33.72 9.13 -19.58
N HIS A 81 -34.45 9.66 -18.61
CA HIS A 81 -33.97 9.71 -17.23
C HIS A 81 -33.79 8.33 -16.60
N ARG A 82 -34.69 7.38 -16.87
CA ARG A 82 -34.55 5.98 -16.42
C ARG A 82 -33.28 5.33 -16.97
N GLN A 83 -32.95 5.59 -18.24
CA GLN A 83 -31.73 5.05 -18.87
C GLN A 83 -30.46 5.63 -18.24
N ILE A 84 -30.42 6.94 -17.98
CA ILE A 84 -29.32 7.59 -17.25
C ILE A 84 -29.18 6.98 -15.85
N GLN A 85 -30.31 6.74 -15.17
CA GLN A 85 -30.32 6.16 -13.82
C GLN A 85 -29.74 4.74 -13.79
N VAL A 86 -30.07 3.90 -14.78
CA VAL A 86 -29.50 2.55 -14.92
C VAL A 86 -27.98 2.62 -15.08
N GLN A 87 -27.47 3.52 -15.94
CA GLN A 87 -26.02 3.68 -16.11
C GLN A 87 -25.34 4.15 -14.82
N LEU A 88 -25.96 5.08 -14.07
CA LEU A 88 -25.45 5.53 -12.79
C LEU A 88 -25.38 4.38 -11.77
N GLU A 89 -26.41 3.55 -11.69
CA GLU A 89 -26.44 2.38 -10.81
C GLU A 89 -25.33 1.37 -11.15
N ASP A 90 -25.06 1.15 -12.43
CA ASP A 90 -23.99 0.24 -12.84
C ASP A 90 -22.60 0.79 -12.50
N VAL A 91 -22.38 2.10 -12.66
CA VAL A 91 -21.15 2.77 -12.20
C VAL A 91 -21.02 2.69 -10.67
N LEU A 92 -22.11 2.84 -9.92
CA LEU A 92 -22.12 2.71 -8.46
C LEU A 92 -21.75 1.30 -8.01
N LYS A 93 -22.26 0.27 -8.69
CA LYS A 93 -21.86 -1.13 -8.40
C LYS A 93 -20.36 -1.32 -8.60
N LEU A 94 -19.79 -0.81 -9.69
CA LEU A 94 -18.35 -0.88 -9.94
C LEU A 94 -17.54 -0.09 -8.91
N PHE A 95 -17.99 1.11 -8.54
CA PHE A 95 -17.36 1.90 -7.49
C PHE A 95 -17.31 1.13 -6.17
N HIS A 96 -18.40 0.44 -5.81
CA HIS A 96 -18.42 -0.42 -4.64
C HIS A 96 -17.49 -1.64 -4.78
N SER A 97 -17.67 -2.46 -5.81
CA SER A 97 -17.04 -3.78 -5.93
C SER A 97 -15.58 -3.73 -6.36
N GLU A 98 -15.23 -2.84 -7.28
CA GLU A 98 -13.90 -2.76 -7.88
C GLU A 98 -12.98 -1.76 -7.17
N MET A 99 -13.54 -0.75 -6.50
CA MET A 99 -12.75 0.24 -5.78
C MET A 99 -12.83 0.07 -4.27
N LEU A 100 -14.01 0.31 -3.66
CA LEU A 100 -14.11 0.35 -2.19
C LEU A 100 -13.81 -1.01 -1.55
N ALA A 101 -14.41 -2.09 -2.05
CA ALA A 101 -14.21 -3.43 -1.52
C ALA A 101 -12.76 -3.92 -1.69
N GLN A 102 -12.14 -3.66 -2.85
CA GLN A 102 -10.76 -4.05 -3.11
C GLN A 102 -9.76 -3.30 -2.23
N LEU A 103 -9.95 -1.98 -2.04
CA LEU A 103 -9.09 -1.18 -1.16
C LEU A 103 -9.22 -1.62 0.30
N GLU A 104 -10.44 -1.91 0.77
CA GLU A 104 -10.68 -2.40 2.11
C GLU A 104 -10.02 -3.76 2.37
N GLN A 105 -10.20 -4.72 1.45
CA GLN A 105 -9.58 -6.04 1.54
C GLN A 105 -8.05 -5.94 1.59
N LYS A 106 -7.45 -5.10 0.75
CA LYS A 106 -5.99 -4.90 0.77
C LYS A 106 -5.55 -4.31 2.09
N LEU A 107 -6.21 -3.25 2.56
CA LEU A 107 -5.87 -2.58 3.81
C LEU A 107 -5.87 -3.54 5.01
N GLU A 108 -6.86 -4.43 5.10
CA GLU A 108 -6.96 -5.42 6.18
C GLU A 108 -5.75 -6.37 6.24
N LEU A 109 -5.28 -6.82 5.08
CA LEU A 109 -4.13 -7.71 4.97
C LEU A 109 -2.80 -6.97 5.12
N ASP A 110 -2.78 -5.68 4.78
CA ASP A 110 -1.56 -4.92 4.58
C ASP A 110 -0.74 -4.73 5.86
N ILE A 111 -1.41 -4.39 6.96
CA ILE A 111 -0.75 -4.14 8.26
C ILE A 111 0.02 -5.37 8.71
N LYS A 112 -0.61 -6.56 8.63
CA LYS A 112 0.00 -7.83 9.03
C LYS A 112 1.19 -8.17 8.13
N TYR A 113 1.00 -8.04 6.82
CA TYR A 113 2.03 -8.32 5.82
C TYR A 113 3.27 -7.43 6.00
N LEU A 114 3.07 -6.11 6.10
CA LEU A 114 4.15 -5.14 6.25
C LEU A 114 4.88 -5.27 7.58
N THR A 115 4.15 -5.47 8.68
CA THR A 115 4.76 -5.67 10.00
C THR A 115 5.66 -6.91 10.01
N SER A 116 5.18 -8.01 9.40
CA SER A 116 5.96 -9.24 9.27
C SER A 116 7.21 -9.02 8.39
N THR A 117 7.04 -8.35 7.25
CA THR A 117 8.12 -8.05 6.30
C THR A 117 9.20 -7.16 6.93
N LEU A 118 8.82 -6.07 7.59
CA LEU A 118 9.73 -5.17 8.30
C LEU A 118 10.47 -5.92 9.41
N LYS A 119 9.76 -6.71 10.22
CA LYS A 119 10.38 -7.50 11.31
C LYS A 119 11.40 -8.51 10.77
N LYS A 120 11.10 -9.17 9.65
CA LYS A 120 12.02 -10.10 8.99
C LYS A 120 13.30 -9.38 8.54
N TYR A 121 13.16 -8.27 7.82
CA TYR A 121 14.29 -7.44 7.38
C TYR A 121 15.15 -6.99 8.58
N GLN A 122 14.53 -6.46 9.63
CA GLN A 122 15.23 -6.00 10.84
C GLN A 122 15.99 -7.14 11.53
N SER A 123 15.39 -8.33 11.62
CA SER A 123 16.03 -9.50 12.23
C SER A 123 17.23 -9.99 11.42
N GLU A 124 17.11 -10.06 10.10
CA GLU A 124 18.19 -10.47 9.21
C GLU A 124 19.36 -9.47 9.26
N ARG A 125 19.05 -8.17 9.22
CA ARG A 125 20.07 -7.12 9.34
C ARG A 125 20.80 -7.19 10.67
N ARG A 126 20.06 -7.31 11.78
CA ARG A 126 20.64 -7.42 13.13
C ARG A 126 21.58 -8.62 13.22
N SER A 127 21.16 -9.78 12.72
CA SER A 127 21.99 -10.99 12.67
C SER A 127 23.30 -10.77 11.90
N LYS A 128 23.24 -10.13 10.72
CA LYS A 128 24.45 -9.79 9.94
C LYS A 128 25.36 -8.79 10.67
N SER A 129 24.79 -7.75 11.31
CA SER A 129 25.56 -6.78 12.11
C SER A 129 26.28 -7.44 13.28
N GLU A 130 25.56 -8.25 14.07
CA GLU A 130 26.14 -9.00 15.20
C GLU A 130 27.24 -9.98 14.73
N SER A 131 27.09 -10.55 13.54
CA SER A 131 28.09 -11.43 12.93
C SER A 131 29.38 -10.67 12.60
N ILE A 132 29.28 -9.44 12.10
CA ILE A 132 30.42 -8.56 11.84
C ILE A 132 31.09 -8.14 13.16
N GLU A 133 30.32 -7.71 14.15
CA GLU A 133 30.83 -7.30 15.48
C GLU A 133 31.55 -8.44 16.21
N ARG A 134 31.03 -9.68 16.09
CA ARG A 134 31.68 -10.89 16.61
C ARG A 134 33.03 -11.14 15.92
N CYS A 135 33.10 -11.04 14.59
CA CYS A 135 34.36 -11.17 13.86
C CYS A 135 35.36 -10.06 14.24
N GLN A 136 34.90 -8.81 14.33
CA GLN A 136 35.72 -7.66 14.71
C GLN A 136 36.30 -7.82 16.11
N SER A 137 35.50 -8.33 17.04
CA SER A 137 35.93 -8.64 18.42
C SER A 137 36.97 -9.75 18.46
N GLN A 138 36.82 -10.81 17.65
CA GLN A 138 37.79 -11.90 17.54
C GLN A 138 39.11 -11.44 16.91
N LEU A 139 39.06 -10.61 15.86
CA LEU A 139 40.25 -10.02 15.23
C LEU A 139 41.01 -9.12 16.21
N LYS A 140 40.29 -8.28 16.99
CA LYS A 140 40.90 -7.45 18.03
C LYS A 140 41.59 -8.28 19.12
N LYS A 141 40.98 -9.42 19.52
CA LYS A 141 41.61 -10.37 20.45
C LYS A 141 42.85 -11.04 19.85
N LEU A 142 42.81 -11.39 18.56
CA LEU A 142 43.94 -12.00 17.87
C LEU A 142 45.14 -11.04 17.80
N ARG A 143 44.90 -9.78 17.42
CA ARG A 143 45.92 -8.71 17.38
C ARG A 143 46.59 -8.44 18.73
N ARG A 144 45.84 -8.57 19.83
CA ARG A 144 46.41 -8.45 21.18
C ARG A 144 47.30 -9.64 21.54
N LYS A 145 46.98 -10.84 21.06
CA LYS A 145 47.77 -12.06 21.31
C LYS A 145 49.02 -12.15 20.43
N SER A 146 49.03 -11.48 19.27
CA SER A 146 50.17 -11.47 18.36
C SER A 146 51.31 -10.56 18.84
N GLN A 147 51.00 -9.50 19.60
CA GLN A 147 52.01 -8.64 20.25
C GLN A 147 52.82 -9.43 21.29
N GLY A 148 54.05 -9.82 20.94
CA GLY A 148 54.97 -10.59 21.80
C GLY A 148 55.15 -12.06 21.40
N SER A 149 54.55 -12.51 20.30
CA SER A 149 54.68 -13.90 19.83
C SER A 149 56.02 -14.18 19.12
N ARG A 150 56.60 -15.37 19.38
CA ARG A 150 57.76 -15.91 18.63
C ARG A 150 57.42 -16.41 17.21
N HIS A 151 56.15 -16.40 16.79
CA HIS A 151 55.72 -16.88 15.47
C HIS A 151 54.88 -15.84 14.68
N PRO A 152 55.44 -14.71 14.24
CA PRO A 152 54.70 -13.60 13.64
C PRO A 152 53.87 -14.00 12.40
N ASN A 153 54.44 -14.81 11.51
CA ASN A 153 53.82 -15.17 10.24
C ASN A 153 52.47 -15.92 10.41
N LYS A 154 52.40 -16.85 11.37
CA LYS A 154 51.17 -17.63 11.64
C LYS A 154 50.01 -16.78 12.19
N TYR A 155 50.32 -15.69 12.90
CA TYR A 155 49.30 -14.74 13.35
C TYR A 155 48.87 -13.82 12.20
N GLY A 156 49.80 -13.43 11.31
CA GLY A 156 49.52 -12.64 10.11
C GLY A 156 48.50 -13.31 9.18
N ASP A 157 48.72 -14.58 8.81
CA ASP A 157 47.79 -15.34 7.95
C ASP A 157 46.39 -15.41 8.55
N ARG A 158 46.31 -15.63 9.87
CA ARG A 158 45.04 -15.73 10.59
C ARG A 158 44.33 -14.38 10.71
N GLU A 159 45.08 -13.28 10.88
CA GLU A 159 44.53 -11.93 10.84
C GLU A 159 43.96 -11.61 9.46
N MET A 160 44.67 -11.98 8.39
CA MET A 160 44.23 -11.78 7.01
C MET A 160 42.91 -12.54 6.73
N GLN A 161 42.79 -13.80 7.16
CA GLN A 161 41.54 -14.57 7.05
C GLN A 161 40.36 -13.87 7.75
N PHE A 162 40.58 -13.26 8.91
CA PHE A 162 39.53 -12.52 9.62
C PHE A 162 39.15 -11.22 8.89
N VAL A 163 40.12 -10.52 8.30
CA VAL A 163 39.86 -9.32 7.50
C VAL A 163 39.05 -9.65 6.25
N GLU A 164 39.41 -10.70 5.52
CA GLU A 164 38.66 -11.18 4.35
C GLU A 164 37.24 -11.61 4.73
N LEU A 165 37.08 -12.36 5.82
CA LEU A 165 35.76 -12.77 6.31
C LEU A 165 34.89 -11.57 6.72
N MET A 166 35.49 -10.57 7.37
CA MET A 166 34.79 -9.31 7.70
C MET A 166 34.36 -8.56 6.44
N SER A 167 35.26 -8.44 5.45
CA SER A 167 34.96 -7.79 4.18
C SER A 167 33.80 -8.48 3.46
N ARG A 168 33.78 -9.82 3.44
CA ARG A 168 32.68 -10.59 2.87
C ARG A 168 31.36 -10.34 3.61
N ARG A 169 31.37 -10.41 4.94
CA ARG A 169 30.17 -10.15 5.76
C ARG A 169 29.65 -8.72 5.62
N GLN A 170 30.55 -7.75 5.47
CA GLN A 170 30.18 -6.36 5.20
C GLN A 170 29.50 -6.24 3.83
N GLY A 171 30.06 -6.86 2.79
CA GLY A 171 29.42 -6.90 1.47
C GLY A 171 28.03 -7.52 1.50
N GLU A 172 27.85 -8.62 2.23
CA GLU A 172 26.54 -9.25 2.43
C GLU A 172 25.53 -8.34 3.18
N LEU A 173 25.99 -7.51 4.12
CA LEU A 173 25.15 -6.54 4.82
C LEU A 173 24.76 -5.39 3.88
N ASP A 174 25.71 -4.88 3.10
CA ASP A 174 25.47 -3.80 2.15
C ASP A 174 24.47 -4.24 1.05
N GLU A 175 24.58 -5.48 0.57
CA GLU A 175 23.64 -6.07 -0.37
C GLU A 175 22.24 -6.24 0.24
N LEU A 176 22.14 -6.75 1.48
CA LEU A 176 20.86 -6.86 2.18
C LEU A 176 20.17 -5.49 2.33
N VAL A 177 20.92 -4.45 2.67
CA VAL A 177 20.38 -3.09 2.83
C VAL A 177 19.95 -2.51 1.49
N ALA A 178 20.74 -2.68 0.43
CA ALA A 178 20.38 -2.19 -0.91
C ALA A 178 19.12 -2.88 -1.47
N THR A 179 19.05 -4.20 -1.35
CA THR A 179 17.89 -4.99 -1.78
C THR A 179 16.66 -4.72 -0.91
N GLY A 180 16.85 -4.54 0.40
CA GLY A 180 15.80 -4.14 1.34
C GLY A 180 15.21 -2.79 0.99
N TYR A 181 16.05 -1.79 0.68
CA TYR A 181 15.57 -0.46 0.30
C TYR A 181 14.78 -0.49 -1.02
N LYS A 182 15.30 -1.18 -2.04
CA LYS A 182 14.58 -1.36 -3.31
C LYS A 182 13.24 -2.05 -3.11
N SER A 183 13.18 -3.06 -2.24
CA SER A 183 11.95 -3.77 -1.92
C SER A 183 10.95 -2.85 -1.21
N ALA A 184 11.39 -2.06 -0.23
CA ALA A 184 10.54 -1.10 0.47
C ALA A 184 9.94 -0.05 -0.49
N LEU A 185 10.74 0.53 -1.38
CA LEU A 185 10.25 1.46 -2.39
C LEU A 185 9.26 0.81 -3.37
N THR A 186 9.49 -0.46 -3.70
CA THR A 186 8.57 -1.21 -4.55
C THR A 186 7.24 -1.44 -3.84
N GLU A 187 7.27 -1.74 -2.54
CA GLU A 187 6.08 -1.85 -1.70
C GLU A 187 5.30 -0.54 -1.64
N GLU A 188 5.97 0.59 -1.39
CA GLU A 188 5.33 1.91 -1.42
C GLU A 188 4.68 2.19 -2.78
N ARG A 189 5.43 2.03 -3.87
CA ARG A 189 4.93 2.28 -5.22
C ARG A 189 3.73 1.41 -5.57
N ARG A 190 3.74 0.12 -5.20
CA ARG A 190 2.61 -0.81 -5.48
C ARG A 190 1.30 -0.34 -4.87
N ARG A 191 1.36 0.32 -3.71
CA ARG A 191 0.17 0.82 -3.00
C ARG A 191 -0.42 2.07 -3.64
N TYR A 192 0.41 2.96 -4.18
CA TYR A 192 -0.07 4.12 -4.95
C TYR A 192 -0.48 3.78 -6.38
N CYS A 193 0.09 2.74 -6.98
CA CYS A 193 -0.29 2.28 -8.32
C CYS A 193 -1.61 1.50 -8.35
N PHE A 194 -2.00 0.92 -7.22
CA PHE A 194 -3.27 0.23 -7.07
C PHE A 194 -4.37 1.24 -6.76
#